data_AF-A0A449BL92-F1
#
_entry.id   AF-A0A449BL92-F1
#
_cell.length_a   1.000
_cell.length_b   1.000
_cell.length_c   1.000
_cell.angle_alpha   90.00
_cell.angle_beta   90.00
_cell.angle_gamma   90.00
#
_symmetry.space_group_name_H-M   'P 1'
#
loop_
_entity.id
_entity.type
_entity.pdbx_description
1 polymer ?
#
loop_
_entity_poly.entity_id
_entity_poly.type
_entity_poly.pdbx_seq_one_letter_code
_entity_poly.pdbx_strand_id
1 'polypeptide(L)'
;MIKDKKVLLVYSKEFLDYTFPGGGMKVNEAHMDALRRELKEELGADEIKHIEPFGYIEEKRFGINSDTVYLQTSYYYFVEVTKFGKQMLGEREMMHGVEPIFVSADEAIKQNLIVLQHKKGKKGMRTVLPREIKVLEKLKDEGFIWENSKLLKHT
;
A
#
# COMPACT_ATOMS: atom_id res chain seq x y z
N MET A 1 -8.11 -1.16 -4.46
CA MET A 1 -9.36 -0.57 -4.99
C MET A 1 -9.08 0.80 -5.59
N ILE A 2 -9.65 1.08 -6.76
CA ILE A 2 -9.70 2.43 -7.36
C ILE A 2 -11.18 2.82 -7.41
N LYS A 3 -11.51 4.08 -7.11
CA LYS A 3 -12.87 4.62 -7.20
C LYS A 3 -12.80 6.10 -7.53
N ASP A 4 -13.60 6.57 -8.48
CA ASP A 4 -13.65 7.99 -8.87
C ASP A 4 -12.27 8.60 -9.17
N LYS A 5 -11.42 7.83 -9.88
CA LYS A 5 -10.00 8.16 -10.18
C LYS A 5 -9.11 8.37 -8.94
N LYS A 6 -9.55 7.90 -7.77
CA LYS A 6 -8.80 7.87 -6.53
C LYS A 6 -8.41 6.45 -6.16
N VAL A 7 -7.25 6.31 -5.53
CA VAL A 7 -6.73 5.05 -5.01
C VAL A 7 -7.01 5.01 -3.52
N LEU A 8 -7.46 3.87 -3.01
CA LEU A 8 -7.55 3.64 -1.57
C LEU A 8 -6.15 3.33 -1.03
N LEU A 9 -5.63 4.23 -0.19
CA LEU A 9 -4.33 4.14 0.47
C LEU A 9 -4.49 4.24 1.99
N VAL A 10 -3.41 4.01 2.71
CA VAL A 10 -3.29 4.25 4.14
C VAL A 10 -2.43 5.50 4.35
N TYR A 11 -2.96 6.47 5.09
CA TYR A 11 -2.28 7.71 5.45
C TYR A 11 -1.77 7.65 6.89
N SER A 12 -0.49 7.94 7.12
CA SER A 12 0.07 8.05 8.47
C SER A 12 0.07 9.50 8.95
N LYS A 13 -0.56 9.76 10.09
CA LYS A 13 -0.54 11.09 10.73
C LYS A 13 0.83 11.45 11.32
N GLU A 14 1.54 10.46 11.86
CA GLU A 14 2.90 10.63 12.37
C GLU A 14 3.88 10.95 11.23
N PHE A 15 3.71 10.25 10.10
CA PHE A 15 4.67 10.34 9.00
C PHE A 15 4.32 11.36 7.93
N LEU A 16 3.05 11.72 7.83
CA LEU A 16 2.45 12.57 6.81
C LEU A 16 2.63 12.00 5.40
N ASP A 17 2.65 10.68 5.27
CA ASP A 17 2.84 9.95 4.01
C ASP A 17 1.68 8.99 3.70
N TYR A 18 1.63 8.57 2.44
CA TYR A 18 0.67 7.62 1.91
C TYR A 18 1.36 6.33 1.49
N THR A 19 0.79 5.19 1.87
CA THR A 19 1.29 3.86 1.52
C THR A 19 0.15 2.97 1.02
N PHE A 20 0.46 2.00 0.17
CA PHE A 20 -0.47 0.94 -0.17
C PHE A 20 -0.74 0.08 1.07
N PRO A 21 -2.00 -0.29 1.32
CA PRO A 21 -2.31 -1.21 2.41
C PRO A 21 -1.71 -2.58 2.15
N GLY A 22 -1.22 -3.21 3.19
CA GLY A 22 -0.56 -4.51 3.15
C GLY A 22 0.54 -4.64 4.21
N GLY A 23 1.12 -5.82 4.28
CA GLY A 23 2.16 -6.11 5.26
C GLY A 23 2.94 -7.37 4.94
N GLY A 24 3.73 -7.80 5.91
CA GLY A 24 4.56 -8.99 5.78
C GLY A 24 3.75 -10.28 5.88
N MET A 25 4.20 -11.31 5.17
CA MET A 25 3.65 -12.65 5.37
C MET A 25 4.19 -13.26 6.66
N LYS A 26 3.32 -13.95 7.41
CA LYS A 26 3.71 -14.78 8.54
C LYS A 26 4.32 -16.10 8.07
N VAL A 27 5.05 -16.77 8.95
CA VAL A 27 5.63 -18.09 8.66
C VAL A 27 4.51 -19.07 8.30
N ASN A 28 4.66 -19.75 7.17
CA ASN A 28 3.67 -20.69 6.61
C ASN A 28 2.31 -20.05 6.22
N GLU A 29 2.25 -18.73 6.06
CA GLU A 29 1.05 -18.05 5.58
C GLU A 29 1.02 -18.03 4.04
N ALA A 30 -0.13 -18.32 3.43
CA ALA A 30 -0.29 -18.17 1.99
C ALA A 30 -0.45 -16.70 1.60
N HIS A 31 0.03 -16.31 0.41
CA HIS A 31 -0.07 -14.92 -0.09
C HIS A 31 -1.47 -14.33 0.00
N MET A 32 -2.49 -15.11 -0.36
CA MET A 32 -3.89 -14.66 -0.36
C MET A 32 -4.46 -14.50 1.04
N ASP A 33 -3.97 -15.29 2.00
CA ASP A 33 -4.42 -15.21 3.39
C ASP A 33 -3.76 -14.00 4.08
N ALA A 34 -2.47 -13.77 3.80
CA ALA A 34 -1.79 -12.54 4.21
C ALA A 34 -2.51 -11.31 3.64
N LEU A 35 -2.80 -11.28 2.34
CA LEU A 35 -3.54 -10.17 1.70
C LEU A 35 -4.88 -9.91 2.40
N ARG A 36 -5.69 -10.94 2.65
CA ARG A 36 -6.99 -10.79 3.33
C ARG A 36 -6.84 -10.26 4.75
N ARG A 37 -5.88 -10.81 5.50
CA ARG A 37 -5.61 -10.41 6.88
C ARG A 37 -5.18 -8.95 6.97
N GLU A 38 -4.19 -8.55 6.18
CA GLU A 38 -3.65 -7.18 6.21
C GLU A 38 -4.71 -6.15 5.80
N LEU A 39 -5.49 -6.42 4.73
CA LEU A 39 -6.58 -5.52 4.33
C LEU A 39 -7.67 -5.43 5.41
N LYS A 40 -7.95 -6.52 6.13
CA LYS A 40 -8.88 -6.50 7.26
C LYS A 40 -8.31 -5.68 8.43
N GLU A 41 -7.05 -5.85 8.76
CA GLU A 41 -6.35 -5.14 9.84
C GLU A 41 -6.29 -3.63 9.55
N GLU A 42 -5.76 -3.23 8.40
CA GLU A 42 -5.48 -1.83 8.09
C GLU A 42 -6.67 -1.05 7.55
N LEU A 43 -7.57 -1.67 6.79
CA LEU A 43 -8.71 -0.99 6.15
C LEU A 43 -10.04 -1.31 6.81
N GLY A 44 -10.11 -2.34 7.65
CA GLY A 44 -11.38 -2.94 8.05
C GLY A 44 -12.09 -3.60 6.87
N ALA A 45 -11.37 -4.16 5.88
CA ALA A 45 -12.00 -4.82 4.74
C ALA A 45 -12.63 -6.17 5.15
N ASP A 46 -13.91 -6.16 5.54
CA ASP A 46 -14.65 -7.35 5.99
C ASP A 46 -14.91 -8.34 4.84
N GLU A 47 -15.19 -7.82 3.65
CA GLU A 47 -15.48 -8.63 2.47
C GLU A 47 -14.78 -8.07 1.24
N ILE A 48 -13.92 -8.88 0.63
CA ILE A 48 -13.19 -8.56 -0.61
C ILE A 48 -13.58 -9.48 -1.77
N LYS A 49 -13.58 -8.94 -2.99
CA LYS A 49 -13.86 -9.65 -4.24
C LYS A 49 -12.91 -9.19 -5.35
N HIS A 50 -12.97 -9.85 -6.50
CA HIS A 50 -12.26 -9.51 -7.74
C HIS A 50 -10.77 -9.18 -7.48
N ILE A 51 -10.04 -10.19 -7.00
CA ILE A 51 -8.62 -10.05 -6.72
C ILE A 51 -7.85 -10.38 -7.99
N GLU A 52 -7.18 -9.38 -8.54
CA GLU A 52 -6.40 -9.50 -9.78
C GLU A 52 -4.96 -9.06 -9.53
N PRO A 53 -3.95 -9.82 -9.99
CA PRO A 53 -2.56 -9.41 -9.84
C PRO A 53 -2.27 -8.17 -10.70
N PHE A 54 -1.64 -7.17 -10.09
CA PHE A 54 -1.13 -6.00 -10.82
C PHE A 54 0.33 -6.20 -11.23
N GLY A 55 1.15 -6.70 -10.31
CA GLY A 55 2.58 -6.89 -10.53
C GLY A 55 3.34 -7.03 -9.21
N TYR A 56 4.66 -6.92 -9.28
CA TYR A 56 5.51 -6.96 -8.09
C TYR A 56 6.73 -6.05 -8.24
N ILE A 57 7.32 -5.67 -7.11
CA ILE A 57 8.62 -4.98 -7.05
C ILE A 57 9.56 -5.81 -6.20
N GLU A 58 10.80 -5.97 -6.67
CA GLU A 58 11.90 -6.58 -5.94
C GLU A 58 12.91 -5.53 -5.49
N GLU A 59 13.27 -5.57 -4.20
CA GLU A 59 14.20 -4.62 -3.61
C GLU A 59 15.27 -5.35 -2.79
N LYS A 60 16.53 -4.99 -3.01
CA LYS A 60 17.60 -5.38 -2.10
C LYS A 60 17.54 -4.51 -0.86
N ARG A 61 17.35 -5.13 0.30
CA ARG A 61 17.28 -4.47 1.61
C ARG A 61 18.47 -4.89 2.45
N PHE A 62 19.02 -3.93 3.18
CA PHE A 62 20.04 -4.18 4.19
C PHE A 62 19.34 -4.42 5.54
N GLY A 63 19.80 -5.42 6.27
CA GLY A 63 19.37 -5.64 7.65
C GLY A 63 19.55 -4.39 8.49
N ILE A 64 18.53 -4.03 9.28
CA ILE A 64 18.58 -2.81 10.09
C ILE A 64 19.73 -2.89 11.12
N ASN A 65 20.04 -4.10 11.60
CA ASN A 65 21.05 -4.39 12.62
C ASN A 65 22.01 -5.53 12.20
N SER A 66 22.17 -5.79 10.90
CA SER A 66 23.03 -6.88 10.40
C SER A 66 23.61 -6.54 9.04
N ASP A 67 24.80 -7.07 8.74
CA ASP A 67 25.43 -6.99 7.42
C ASP A 67 24.78 -7.93 6.39
N THR A 68 23.58 -8.41 6.68
CA THR A 68 22.82 -9.28 5.78
C THR A 68 22.07 -8.44 4.76
N VAL A 69 22.12 -8.88 3.51
CA VAL A 69 21.28 -8.37 2.43
C VAL A 69 20.21 -9.40 2.16
N TYR A 70 18.96 -8.95 2.13
CA TYR A 70 17.84 -9.79 1.74
C TYR A 70 17.11 -9.18 0.55
N LEU A 71 16.52 -10.04 -0.27
CA LEU A 71 15.65 -9.64 -1.36
C LEU A 71 14.22 -9.61 -0.83
N GLN A 72 13.58 -8.45 -0.90
CA GLN A 72 12.18 -8.28 -0.56
C GLN A 72 11.37 -8.20 -1.85
N THR A 73 10.41 -9.10 -2.02
CA THR A 73 9.45 -9.09 -3.12
C THR A 73 8.10 -8.61 -2.61
N SER A 74 7.57 -7.54 -3.20
CA SER A 74 6.31 -6.91 -2.80
C SER A 74 5.30 -7.10 -3.92
N TYR A 75 4.25 -7.87 -3.67
CA TYR A 75 3.20 -8.18 -4.65
C TYR A 75 2.04 -7.19 -4.52
N TYR A 76 1.54 -6.72 -5.65
CA TYR A 76 0.45 -5.76 -5.74
C TYR A 76 -0.73 -6.39 -6.45
N TYR A 77 -1.93 -6.09 -5.93
CA TYR A 77 -3.19 -6.62 -6.42
C TYR A 77 -4.21 -5.51 -6.56
N PHE A 78 -5.04 -5.59 -7.59
CA PHE A 78 -6.34 -4.96 -7.57
C PHE A 78 -7.27 -5.81 -6.73
N VAL A 79 -7.99 -5.14 -5.83
CA VAL A 79 -8.94 -5.76 -4.91
C VAL A 79 -10.14 -4.84 -4.83
N GLU A 80 -11.32 -5.42 -4.95
CA GLU A 80 -12.58 -4.77 -4.62
C GLU A 80 -12.94 -5.04 -3.16
N VAL A 81 -13.16 -3.98 -2.38
CA VAL A 81 -13.70 -4.12 -1.03
C VAL A 81 -15.20 -3.86 -1.10
N THR A 82 -15.99 -4.90 -0.88
CA THR A 82 -17.46 -4.83 -0.96
C THR A 82 -18.11 -4.47 0.37
N LYS A 83 -17.38 -4.64 1.48
CA LYS A 83 -17.84 -4.25 2.82
C LYS A 83 -16.67 -3.79 3.67
N PHE A 84 -16.84 -2.61 4.25
CA PHE A 84 -15.96 -2.08 5.28
C PHE A 84 -16.57 -2.30 6.66
N GLY A 85 -15.72 -2.64 7.61
CA GLY A 85 -15.99 -2.76 9.04
C GLY A 85 -14.99 -1.93 9.83
N LYS A 86 -14.66 -2.38 11.04
CA LYS A 86 -13.67 -1.71 11.90
C LYS A 86 -12.26 -2.18 11.56
N GLN A 87 -11.31 -1.24 11.50
CA GLN A 87 -9.88 -1.54 11.47
C GLN A 87 -9.49 -2.33 12.72
N MET A 88 -8.48 -3.20 12.58
CA MET A 88 -7.87 -3.96 13.66
C MET A 88 -6.35 -3.69 13.66
N LEU A 89 -6.01 -2.43 13.89
CA LEU A 89 -4.63 -1.94 13.83
C LEU A 89 -3.76 -2.56 14.93
N GLY A 90 -2.52 -2.89 14.58
CA GLY A 90 -1.48 -3.21 15.56
C GLY A 90 -1.07 -1.99 16.39
N GLU A 91 -0.40 -2.20 17.52
CA GLU A 91 0.02 -1.12 18.43
C GLU A 91 0.82 -0.02 17.71
N ARG A 92 1.73 -0.41 16.81
CA ARG A 92 2.55 0.53 16.04
C ARG A 92 1.72 1.38 15.09
N GLU A 93 0.75 0.77 14.41
CA GLU A 93 -0.14 1.44 13.49
C GLU A 93 -1.06 2.42 14.22
N MET A 94 -1.60 2.01 15.38
CA MET A 94 -2.34 2.92 16.25
C MET A 94 -1.48 4.13 16.67
N MET A 95 -0.22 3.90 17.05
CA MET A 95 0.72 4.99 17.37
C MET A 95 1.02 5.90 16.18
N HIS A 96 1.10 5.36 14.97
CA HIS A 96 1.31 6.16 13.76
C HIS A 96 0.05 6.91 13.30
N GLY A 97 -1.12 6.59 13.87
CA GLY A 97 -2.41 7.15 13.49
C GLY A 97 -2.73 6.88 12.03
N VAL A 98 -2.61 5.61 11.60
CA VAL A 98 -2.88 5.22 10.21
C VAL A 98 -4.37 5.11 9.90
N GLU A 99 -4.77 5.71 8.78
CA GLU A 99 -6.18 5.83 8.38
C GLU A 99 -6.37 5.52 6.89
N PRO A 100 -7.42 4.76 6.51
CA PRO A 100 -7.74 4.49 5.12
C PRO A 100 -8.33 5.74 4.46
N ILE A 101 -7.83 6.10 3.29
CA ILE A 101 -8.26 7.29 2.55
C ILE A 101 -8.25 7.07 1.04
N PHE A 102 -9.29 7.58 0.37
CA PHE A 102 -9.30 7.72 -1.09
C PHE A 102 -8.61 9.03 -1.48
N VAL A 103 -7.49 8.92 -2.17
CA VAL A 103 -6.68 10.06 -2.62
C VAL A 103 -6.29 9.90 -4.09
N SER A 104 -6.09 11.00 -4.81
CA SER A 104 -5.58 10.90 -6.19
C SER A 104 -4.12 10.44 -6.19
N ALA A 105 -3.70 9.71 -7.23
CA ALA A 105 -2.31 9.28 -7.35
C ALA A 105 -1.34 10.47 -7.36
N ASP A 106 -1.69 11.56 -8.04
CA ASP A 106 -0.86 12.78 -8.11
C ASP A 106 -0.68 13.43 -6.72
N GLU A 107 -1.74 13.53 -5.93
CA GLU A 107 -1.68 14.09 -4.58
C GLU A 107 -0.82 13.23 -3.64
N ALA A 108 -1.01 11.91 -3.69
CA ALA A 108 -0.22 10.98 -2.89
C ALA A 108 1.28 11.03 -3.26
N ILE A 109 1.60 11.02 -4.57
CA ILE A 109 2.98 11.15 -5.05
C ILE A 109 3.60 12.47 -4.58
N LYS A 110 2.88 13.59 -4.76
CA LYS A 110 3.37 14.92 -4.37
C LYS A 110 3.69 14.96 -2.87
N GLN A 111 2.77 14.49 -2.03
CA GLN A 111 2.97 14.48 -0.58
C GLN A 111 4.16 13.58 -0.18
N ASN A 112 4.25 12.37 -0.75
CA ASN A 112 5.34 11.44 -0.45
C ASN A 112 6.71 12.00 -0.87
N LEU A 113 6.78 12.73 -2.00
CA LEU A 113 8.00 13.43 -2.42
C LEU A 113 8.40 14.55 -1.43
N ILE A 114 7.43 15.30 -0.90
CA ILE A 114 7.68 16.32 0.14
C ILE A 114 8.25 15.63 1.39
N VAL A 115 7.65 14.53 1.86
CA VAL A 115 8.12 13.79 3.03
C VAL A 115 9.55 13.27 2.83
N LEU A 116 9.85 12.70 1.66
CA LEU A 116 11.17 12.22 1.29
C LEU A 116 12.25 13.30 1.36
N GLN A 117 11.91 14.54 0.98
CA GLN A 117 12.83 15.67 1.02
C GLN A 117 13.07 16.21 2.44
N HIS A 118 12.01 16.25 3.27
CA HIS A 118 12.05 16.96 4.56
C HIS A 118 12.44 16.09 5.76
N LYS A 119 12.22 14.77 5.73
CA LYS A 119 12.56 13.89 6.87
C LYS A 119 13.99 13.35 6.82
N LYS A 120 14.88 13.96 7.62
CA LYS A 120 16.15 13.36 8.07
C LYS A 120 15.89 12.38 9.23
N GLY A 121 15.36 11.18 8.99
CA GLY A 121 15.20 10.20 10.07
C GLY A 121 14.58 8.85 9.70
N LYS A 122 15.15 7.79 10.30
CA LYS A 122 14.82 6.34 10.23
C LYS A 122 14.98 5.69 8.84
N LYS A 123 16.09 4.93 8.68
CA LYS A 123 16.48 4.18 7.45
C LYS A 123 15.32 3.41 6.78
N GLY A 124 14.39 2.86 7.57
CA GLY A 124 13.25 2.09 7.07
C GLY A 124 12.15 2.88 6.36
N MET A 125 12.03 4.20 6.55
CA MET A 125 11.01 5.00 5.86
C MET A 125 11.45 5.43 4.46
N ARG A 126 12.74 5.74 4.32
CA ARG A 126 13.36 6.05 3.02
C ARG A 126 13.27 4.90 2.02
N THR A 127 13.10 3.68 2.52
CA THR A 127 13.03 2.48 1.70
C THR A 127 11.62 2.22 1.14
N VAL A 128 10.57 2.63 1.85
CA VAL A 128 9.19 2.34 1.44
C VAL A 128 8.69 3.37 0.42
N LEU A 129 8.83 4.67 0.69
CA LEU A 129 8.24 5.72 -0.16
C LEU A 129 8.68 5.70 -1.62
N PRO A 130 9.94 5.41 -2.00
CA PRO A 130 10.31 5.30 -3.42
C PRO A 130 9.55 4.19 -4.14
N ARG A 131 9.29 3.06 -3.46
CA ARG A 131 8.46 1.97 -3.98
C ARG A 131 7.03 2.42 -4.16
N GLU A 132 6.43 3.05 -3.16
CA GLU A 132 5.04 3.54 -3.22
C GLU A 132 4.83 4.53 -4.37
N ILE A 133 5.75 5.51 -4.49
CA ILE A 133 5.74 6.49 -5.58
C ILE A 133 5.81 5.77 -6.93
N LYS A 134 6.72 4.80 -7.08
CA LYS A 134 6.89 4.10 -8.36
C LYS A 134 5.64 3.33 -8.79
N VAL A 135 4.95 2.71 -7.84
CA VAL A 135 3.70 1.99 -8.10
C VAL A 135 2.58 2.97 -8.43
N LEU A 136 2.48 4.10 -7.73
CA LEU A 136 1.50 5.15 -8.03
C LEU A 136 1.72 5.77 -9.42
N GLU A 137 2.97 6.04 -9.80
CA GLU A 137 3.33 6.50 -11.15
C GLU A 137 2.88 5.47 -12.20
N LYS A 138 3.21 4.19 -11.98
CA LYS A 138 2.82 3.11 -12.89
C LYS A 138 1.30 2.97 -13.03
N LEU A 139 0.56 3.08 -11.92
CA LEU A 139 -0.91 3.08 -11.94
C LEU A 139 -1.46 4.25 -12.76
N LYS A 140 -0.85 5.43 -12.63
CA LYS A 140 -1.25 6.63 -13.37
C LYS A 140 -0.98 6.48 -14.87
N ASP A 141 0.20 6.03 -15.23
CA ASP A 141 0.61 5.83 -16.62
C ASP A 141 -0.27 4.83 -17.35
N GLU A 142 -0.79 3.83 -16.63
CA GLU A 142 -1.69 2.83 -17.21
C GLU A 142 -3.16 3.28 -17.28
N GLY A 143 -3.55 4.38 -16.63
CA GLY A 143 -4.88 4.96 -16.78
C GLY A 143 -6.02 4.05 -16.30
N PHE A 144 -5.79 3.25 -15.26
CA PHE A 144 -6.82 2.33 -14.76
C PHE A 144 -8.01 3.08 -14.15
N ILE A 145 -9.22 2.61 -14.50
CA ILE A 145 -10.49 3.05 -13.94
C ILE A 145 -11.25 1.82 -13.47
N TRP A 146 -11.93 1.96 -12.33
CA TRP A 146 -12.85 0.93 -11.86
C TRP A 146 -14.28 1.31 -12.25
N GLU A 147 -14.89 0.55 -13.16
CA GLU A 147 -16.26 0.76 -13.60
C GLU A 147 -17.02 -0.57 -13.58
N ASN A 148 -18.27 -0.55 -13.09
CA ASN A 148 -19.16 -1.72 -13.08
C ASN A 148 -18.54 -3.00 -12.49
N SER A 149 -17.77 -2.86 -11.40
CA SER A 149 -17.05 -3.96 -10.73
C SER A 149 -16.00 -4.65 -11.61
N LYS A 150 -15.48 -3.94 -12.62
CA LYS A 150 -14.40 -4.41 -13.48
C LYS A 150 -13.29 -3.36 -13.54
N LEU A 151 -12.05 -3.86 -13.57
CA LEU A 151 -10.90 -3.04 -13.85
C LEU A 151 -10.81 -2.81 -15.37
N LEU A 152 -10.83 -1.54 -15.79
CA LEU A 152 -10.67 -1.14 -17.17
C LEU A 152 -9.37 -0.34 -17.32
N LYS A 153 -8.65 -0.59 -18.41
CA LYS A 153 -7.46 0.16 -18.79
C LYS A 153 -7.84 1.13 -19.91
N HIS A 154 -7.69 2.43 -19.67
CA HIS A 154 -7.92 3.43 -20.71
C HIS A 154 -6.61 3.60 -21.51
N THR A 155 -6.52 2.92 -22.67
CA THR A 155 -5.48 3.18 -23.68
C THR A 155 -5.78 4.42 -24.50
#